data_AF-A0A382WV59-F1
#
_entry.id   AF-A0A382WV59-F1
#
_cell.length_a   1.000
_cell.length_b   1.000
_cell.length_c   1.000
_cell.angle_alpha   90.00
_cell.angle_beta   90.00
_cell.angle_gamma   90.00
#
_symmetry.space_group_name_H-M   'P 1'
#
loop_
_entity.id
_entity.type
_entity.pdbx_description
1 polymer ?
#
loop_
_entity_poly.entity_id
_entity_poly.type
_entity_poly.pdbx_seq_one_letter_code
_entity_poly.pdbx_strand_id
1 'polypeptide(L)' 'MTSPSLNRKLTAIMFADIVSYSRLMGSNEGEALKLLKDFENISTEIVKEYEG' A
#
# COMPACT_ATOMS: atom_id res chain seq x y z
N MET A 1 -27.13 22.32 13.70
CA MET A 1 -26.03 21.37 13.49
C MET A 1 -26.17 20.80 12.09
N THR A 2 -25.28 21.16 11.17
CA THR A 2 -25.33 20.68 9.79
C THR A 2 -24.75 19.27 9.74
N SER A 3 -25.52 18.31 9.24
CA SER A 3 -25.05 16.95 8.97
C SER A 3 -23.96 16.99 7.89
N PRO A 4 -22.87 16.22 8.03
CA PRO A 4 -21.85 16.14 6.98
C PRO A 4 -22.50 15.63 5.68
N SER A 5 -22.28 16.36 4.59
CA SER A 5 -22.80 15.98 3.28
C SER A 5 -22.07 14.73 2.78
N LEU A 6 -22.83 13.67 2.51
CA LEU A 6 -22.31 12.43 1.92
C LEU A 6 -21.93 12.66 0.45
N ASN A 7 -20.63 12.63 0.14
CA ASN A 7 -20.14 12.68 -1.23
C ASN A 7 -19.98 11.25 -1.79
N ARG A 8 -20.87 10.85 -2.70
CA ARG A 8 -20.83 9.54 -3.37
C ARG A 8 -20.21 9.70 -4.75
N LYS A 9 -19.11 8.99 -5.03
CA LYS A 9 -18.43 8.96 -6.32
C LYS A 9 -18.09 7.52 -6.69
N LEU A 10 -18.17 7.17 -7.98
CA LEU A 10 -17.63 5.91 -8.49
C LEU A 10 -16.10 5.98 -8.46
N THR A 11 -15.47 5.05 -7.75
CA THR A 11 -14.01 5.00 -7.58
C THR A 11 -13.51 3.56 -7.64
N ALA A 12 -12.30 3.36 -8.17
CA ALA A 12 -11.55 2.13 -7.98
C ALA A 12 -10.71 2.25 -6.71
N ILE A 13 -10.51 1.14 -6.00
CA ILE A 13 -9.63 1.06 -4.83
C ILE A 13 -8.77 -0.19 -4.99
N MET A 14 -7.45 -0.03 -4.97
CA MET A 14 -6.49 -1.14 -5.04
C MET A 14 -5.86 -1.38 -3.66
N PHE A 15 -5.65 -2.65 -3.31
CA PHE A 15 -4.91 -3.07 -2.14
C PHE A 15 -3.86 -4.10 -2.55
N ALA A 16 -2.67 -4.00 -1.96
CA ALA A 16 -1.59 -4.96 -2.13
C ALA A 16 -0.98 -5.28 -0.76
N ASP A 17 -0.52 -6.51 -0.57
CA ASP A 17 0.06 -7.00 0.68
C ASP A 17 1.31 -7.84 0.40
N ILE A 18 2.26 -7.81 1.34
CA ILE A 18 3.45 -8.64 1.31
C ILE A 18 3.17 -9.92 2.10
N VAL A 19 3.01 -11.03 1.38
CA VAL A 19 2.68 -12.33 1.95
C VAL A 19 3.63 -12.70 3.09
N SER A 20 3.05 -12.99 4.26
CA SER A 20 3.80 -13.42 5.46
C SER A 20 4.82 -12.41 5.99
N TYR A 21 4.67 -11.11 5.70
CA TYR A 21 5.60 -10.06 6.15
C TYR A 21 5.92 -10.14 7.65
N SER A 22 4.91 -10.29 8.52
CA SER A 22 5.12 -10.38 9.97
C SER A 22 6.02 -11.56 10.38
N ARG A 23 5.91 -12.70 9.69
CA ARG A 23 6.77 -13.86 9.94
C ARG A 23 8.19 -13.60 9.46
N LEU A 24 8.34 -13.03 8.25
CA LEU A 24 9.64 -12.66 7.69
C LEU A 24 10.38 -11.69 8.61
N MET A 25 9.70 -10.63 9.05
CA MET A 25 10.23 -9.63 9.99
C MET A 25 10.74 -10.26 11.30
N GLY A 26 10.00 -11.23 11.86
CA GLY A 26 10.43 -11.93 13.07
C GLY A 26 11.60 -12.89 12.87
N SER A 27 11.78 -13.42 11.65
CA SER A 27 12.87 -14.37 11.33
C SER A 27 14.15 -13.68 10.84
N ASN A 28 14.01 -12.62 10.05
CA ASN A 28 15.10 -11.85 9.47
C ASN A 28 14.59 -10.45 9.09
N GLU A 29 14.77 -9.52 10.02
CA GLU A 29 14.39 -8.12 9.88
C GLU A 29 15.06 -7.43 8.68
N GLY A 30 16.34 -7.69 8.44
CA GLY A 30 17.10 -7.02 7.38
C GLY A 30 16.56 -7.32 5.98
N GLU A 31 16.27 -8.59 5.69
CA GLU A 31 15.64 -9.00 4.43
C GLU A 31 14.19 -8.52 4.32
N ALA A 32 13.46 -8.49 5.43
CA ALA A 32 12.09 -7.96 5.45
C ALA A 32 12.04 -6.45 5.12
N LEU A 33 12.96 -5.65 5.67
CA LEU A 33 13.07 -4.22 5.38
C LEU A 33 13.49 -3.96 3.93
N LYS A 34 14.39 -4.78 3.39
CA LYS A 34 14.77 -4.71 1.98
C LYS A 34 13.57 -4.99 1.08
N LEU A 35 12.81 -6.05 1.37
CA LEU A 35 11.60 -6.41 0.64
C LEU A 35 10.55 -5.29 0.68
N LEU A 36 10.34 -4.67 1.84
CA LEU A 36 9.44 -3.53 1.98
C LEU A 36 9.88 -2.35 1.10
N LYS A 37 11.18 -2.02 1.13
CA LYS A 37 11.74 -0.94 0.30
C LYS A 37 11.62 -1.22 -1.19
N ASP A 38 11.85 -2.46 -1.61
CA ASP A 38 11.69 -2.87 -3.01
C ASP A 38 10.22 -2.75 -3.45
N PHE A 39 9.28 -3.17 -2.60
CA PHE A 39 7.85 -2.98 -2.85
C PHE A 39 7.47 -1.49 -2.98
N GLU A 40 7.94 -0.64 -2.08
CA GLU A 40 7.68 0.81 -2.13
C GLU A 40 8.23 1.44 -3.41
N ASN A 41 9.47 1.11 -3.80
CA ASN A 41 10.10 1.66 -5.01
C ASN A 41 9.34 1.27 -6.27
N ILE A 42 8.86 0.02 -6.37
CA ILE A 42 8.13 -0.45 -7.54
C ILE A 42 6.71 0.13 -7.56
N SER A 43 5.98 0.02 -6.45
CA SER A 43 4.57 0.44 -6.38
C SER A 43 4.39 1.94 -6.54
N THR A 44 5.30 2.75 -5.99
CA THR A 44 5.22 4.21 -6.06
C THR A 44 5.33 4.71 -7.50
N GLU A 45 6.24 4.15 -8.30
CA GLU A 45 6.38 4.54 -9.71
C GLU A 45 5.13 4.19 -10.51
N ILE A 46 4.53 3.02 -10.27
CA ILE A 46 3.28 2.60 -10.92
C ILE A 46 2.12 3.52 -10.54
N VAL A 47 1.88 3.73 -9.24
CA VAL A 47 0.81 4.62 -8.76
C VAL A 47 0.95 6.02 -9.36
N LYS A 48 2.18 6.52 -9.45
CA LYS A 48 2.47 7.82 -10.05
C LYS A 48 2.23 7.83 -11.56
N GLU A 49 2.62 6.79 -12.29
CA GLU A 49 2.43 6.67 -13.74
C GLU A 49 0.94 6.65 -14.12
N TYR A 50 0.09 6.01 -13.31
CA TYR A 50 -1.34 5.85 -13.59
C TYR A 50 -2.25 6.84 -12.83
N GLU A 51 -1.67 7.82 -12.14
CA GLU A 51 -2.39 8.87 -11.38
C GLU A 51 -3.36 8.34 -10.30
N GLY A 52 -3.06 7.18 -9.71
CA GLY A 52 -3.89 6.59 -8.64
C GLY A 52 -3.66 5.11 -8.39
#